data_AF-F5Y6M7-F1
#
_entry.id   AF-F5Y6M7-F1
#
_cell.length_a   1.000
_cell.length_b   1.000
_cell.length_c   1.000
_cell.angle_alpha   90.00
_cell.angle_beta   90.00
_cell.angle_gamma   90.00
#
_symmetry.space_group_name_H-M   'P 1'
#
loop_
_entity.id
_entity.type
_entity.pdbx_description
1 polymer ?
#
loop_
_entity_poly.entity_id
_entity_poly.type
_entity_poly.pdbx_seq_one_letter_code
_entity_poly.pdbx_strand_id
1 'polypeptide(L)'
;MKSSFFLLLSMLILISLGCLGCSREGLATGAMPPTEDAPPVAPANASPGFKPSISLGEIAELERAGGYFPGLGLAESGLHESAGDYGAAVIASYKELSWAYGYGSVDKPSVEDGIRQVLEYLESQSLNAGTDEGKARSNAVNAAKGVLAFSGEDWKDAASLLNAAGFDGDESDSFARWMLLVCSLETGDEAARLLYGAIRARYSNFPEYWYRGARGFKGNIASSYAEQCINLNPQGHFAPECRKIIAGNLGLGGKGEAIRSKAEIEDGIKRSVSAEDPRLLEDILPLMSLPDNVYTLYALGSLKALAAYPVFKEYFSEQASLSGGRLAERLSYISRG
;
A
#
# COMPACT_ATOMS: atom_id res chain seq x y z
N MET A 1 15.78 31.19 -9.45
CA MET A 1 15.77 30.08 -10.44
C MET A 1 16.69 28.89 -10.13
N LYS A 2 17.25 28.73 -8.91
CA LYS A 2 18.07 27.54 -8.52
C LYS A 2 17.41 26.62 -7.47
N SER A 3 16.21 26.95 -6.99
CA SER A 3 15.53 26.21 -5.91
C SER A 3 14.69 25.04 -6.42
N SER A 4 14.21 25.13 -7.67
CA SER A 4 13.24 24.21 -8.30
C SER A 4 13.75 22.80 -8.66
N PHE A 5 14.95 22.44 -8.21
CA PHE A 5 15.57 21.14 -8.54
C PHE A 5 15.90 20.34 -7.28
N PHE A 6 15.70 20.92 -6.09
CA PHE A 6 16.22 20.34 -4.85
C PHE A 6 15.19 19.48 -4.12
N LEU A 7 13.91 19.88 -4.06
CA LEU A 7 12.83 19.11 -3.42
C LEU A 7 12.64 17.74 -4.07
N LEU A 8 12.64 17.70 -5.39
CA LEU A 8 12.52 16.48 -6.19
C LEU A 8 13.79 15.62 -6.08
N LEU A 9 14.97 16.25 -6.01
CA LEU A 9 16.26 15.54 -5.89
C LEU A 9 16.49 14.96 -4.49
N SER A 10 16.10 15.64 -3.41
CA SER A 10 16.22 15.10 -2.04
C SER A 10 15.22 13.95 -1.81
N MET A 11 14.01 14.03 -2.35
CA MET A 11 13.04 12.93 -2.36
C MET A 11 13.51 11.74 -3.23
N LEU A 12 14.09 11.99 -4.41
CA LEU A 12 14.68 10.96 -5.26
C LEU A 12 15.92 10.29 -4.64
N ILE A 13 16.73 11.03 -3.89
CA ILE A 13 17.90 10.48 -3.17
C ILE A 13 17.43 9.46 -2.11
N LEU A 14 16.34 9.73 -1.40
CA LEU A 14 15.75 8.81 -0.41
C LEU A 14 15.25 7.51 -1.05
N ILE A 15 14.60 7.60 -2.21
CA ILE A 15 14.15 6.42 -2.97
C ILE A 15 15.35 5.63 -3.51
N SER A 16 16.39 6.31 -4.03
CA SER A 16 17.58 5.64 -4.58
C SER A 16 18.47 4.97 -3.52
N LEU A 17 18.49 5.49 -2.29
CA LEU A 17 19.25 4.89 -1.18
C LEU A 17 18.50 3.71 -0.55
N GLY A 18 17.16 3.71 -0.53
CA GLY A 18 16.34 2.57 -0.11
C GLY A 18 16.38 1.38 -1.07
N CYS A 19 16.49 1.63 -2.39
CA CYS A 19 16.55 0.57 -3.40
C CYS A 19 17.90 -0.20 -3.46
N LEU A 20 18.95 0.23 -2.75
CA LEU A 20 20.25 -0.45 -2.76
C LEU A 20 20.39 -1.54 -1.67
N GLY A 21 19.40 -1.69 -0.77
CA GLY A 21 19.48 -2.59 0.39
C GLY A 21 18.57 -3.82 0.39
N CYS A 22 17.59 -3.93 -0.52
CA CYS A 22 16.62 -5.02 -0.51
C CYS A 22 16.85 -6.03 -1.64
N SER A 23 17.00 -7.30 -1.25
CA SER A 23 17.18 -8.46 -2.14
C SER A 23 16.19 -8.48 -3.30
N ARG A 24 16.74 -8.72 -4.49
CA ARG A 24 16.09 -8.66 -5.81
C ARG A 24 15.12 -9.81 -6.11
N GLU A 25 14.56 -10.48 -5.10
CA GLU A 25 13.78 -11.72 -5.29
C GLU A 25 12.26 -11.54 -5.33
N GLY A 26 11.71 -10.33 -5.16
CA GLY A 26 10.25 -10.13 -5.06
C GLY A 26 9.52 -9.60 -6.30
N LEU A 27 10.20 -9.12 -7.35
CA LEU A 27 9.58 -8.32 -8.43
C LEU A 27 9.43 -9.04 -9.78
N ALA A 28 9.54 -10.36 -9.80
CA ALA A 28 9.30 -11.15 -11.01
C ALA A 28 8.31 -12.28 -10.71
N THR A 29 7.01 -12.03 -10.83
CA THR A 29 5.95 -13.00 -11.22
C THR A 29 4.57 -12.35 -11.22
N GLY A 30 4.44 -11.20 -11.90
CA GLY A 30 3.15 -10.67 -12.35
C GLY A 30 3.06 -10.80 -13.87
N ALA A 31 3.19 -12.03 -14.38
CA ALA A 31 3.13 -12.28 -15.82
C ALA A 31 1.71 -12.06 -16.34
N MET A 32 1.52 -10.95 -17.07
CA MET A 32 0.51 -10.92 -18.12
C MET A 32 0.81 -12.05 -19.14
N PRO A 33 -0.21 -12.69 -19.74
CA PRO A 33 0.03 -13.73 -20.74
C PRO A 33 0.82 -13.16 -21.94
N PRO A 34 1.73 -13.94 -22.54
CA PRO A 34 2.61 -13.45 -23.58
C PRO A 34 1.80 -13.23 -24.86
N THR A 35 1.81 -11.99 -25.37
CA THR A 35 1.60 -11.74 -26.79
C THR A 35 2.91 -12.14 -27.50
N GLU A 36 2.88 -13.25 -28.22
CA GLU A 36 3.91 -13.62 -29.20
C GLU A 36 3.98 -12.51 -30.26
N ASP A 37 4.95 -11.60 -30.11
CA ASP A 37 5.63 -10.79 -31.16
C ASP A 37 6.35 -9.56 -30.55
N ALA A 38 7.06 -9.73 -29.43
CA ALA A 38 7.94 -8.70 -28.90
C ALA A 38 9.40 -8.94 -29.37
N PRO A 39 10.05 -7.98 -30.06
CA PRO A 39 11.44 -8.11 -30.48
C PRO A 39 12.40 -8.09 -29.26
N PRO A 40 13.63 -8.62 -29.41
CA PRO A 40 14.53 -8.88 -28.29
C PRO A 40 14.94 -7.59 -27.56
N VAL A 41 14.85 -7.63 -26.23
CA VAL A 41 15.22 -6.55 -25.32
C VAL A 41 16.74 -6.36 -25.32
N ALA A 42 17.19 -5.19 -25.77
CA ALA A 42 18.58 -4.74 -25.70
C ALA A 42 18.93 -4.25 -24.27
N PRO A 43 20.21 -4.33 -23.85
CA PRO A 43 20.62 -3.97 -22.49
C PRO A 43 20.50 -2.46 -22.24
N ALA A 44 20.28 -2.14 -20.96
CA ALA A 44 20.05 -0.81 -20.42
C ALA A 44 21.08 0.23 -20.86
N ASN A 45 20.68 1.07 -21.82
CA ASN A 45 21.24 2.39 -22.00
C ASN A 45 20.25 3.40 -21.44
N ALA A 46 20.72 4.23 -20.51
CA ALA A 46 20.00 5.39 -20.01
C ALA A 46 19.47 6.20 -21.21
N SER A 47 18.15 6.20 -21.40
CA SER A 47 17.52 7.00 -22.44
C SER A 47 17.50 8.46 -21.98
N PRO A 48 18.19 9.39 -22.66
CA PRO A 48 18.07 10.80 -22.38
C PRO A 48 16.76 11.30 -23.00
N GLY A 49 15.81 11.72 -22.17
CA GLY A 49 14.65 12.50 -22.61
C GLY A 49 13.28 11.83 -22.57
N PHE A 50 12.88 11.22 -21.44
CA PHE A 50 11.45 11.01 -21.18
C PHE A 50 10.80 12.38 -20.89
N LYS A 51 10.15 12.96 -21.90
CA LYS A 51 9.17 14.04 -21.73
C LYS A 51 7.80 13.51 -22.20
N PRO A 52 7.01 12.86 -21.34
CA PRO A 52 5.58 12.89 -21.54
C PRO A 52 5.13 14.28 -21.10
N SER A 53 4.51 15.04 -21.99
CA SER A 53 3.72 16.22 -21.60
C SER A 53 2.43 15.75 -20.93
N ILE A 54 2.53 14.96 -19.87
CA ILE A 54 1.38 14.51 -19.11
C ILE A 54 0.92 15.69 -18.23
N SER A 55 -0.36 15.98 -18.29
CA SER A 55 -1.03 16.99 -17.47
C SER A 55 -1.51 16.40 -16.14
N LEU A 56 -1.81 17.26 -15.16
CA LEU A 56 -2.38 16.82 -13.88
C LEU A 56 -3.71 16.05 -14.08
N GLY A 57 -4.53 16.47 -15.04
CA GLY A 57 -5.78 15.79 -15.38
C GLY A 57 -5.56 14.40 -15.97
N GLU A 58 -4.55 14.23 -16.83
CA GLU A 58 -4.20 12.90 -17.36
C GLU A 58 -3.66 11.96 -16.29
N ILE A 59 -2.85 12.46 -15.33
CA ILE A 59 -2.43 11.68 -14.16
C ILE A 59 -3.66 11.21 -13.38
N ALA A 60 -4.60 12.10 -13.09
CA ALA A 60 -5.82 11.76 -12.36
C ALA A 60 -6.67 10.72 -13.10
N GLU A 61 -6.86 10.85 -14.41
CA GLU A 61 -7.61 9.88 -15.21
C GLU A 61 -6.93 8.51 -15.29
N LEU A 62 -5.59 8.46 -15.40
CA LEU A 62 -4.84 7.21 -15.35
C LEU A 62 -5.03 6.49 -14.01
N GLU A 63 -5.00 7.24 -12.90
CA GLU A 63 -5.24 6.70 -11.57
C GLU A 63 -6.69 6.23 -11.40
N ARG A 64 -7.69 6.94 -11.93
CA ARG A 64 -9.09 6.50 -11.90
C ARG A 64 -9.32 5.22 -12.72
N ALA A 65 -8.63 5.09 -13.85
CA ALA A 65 -8.78 3.96 -14.76
C ALA A 65 -8.07 2.69 -14.28
N GLY A 66 -6.88 2.82 -13.69
CA GLY A 66 -6.01 1.70 -13.36
C GLY A 66 -5.52 1.62 -11.91
N GLY A 67 -5.85 2.61 -11.08
CA GLY A 67 -5.25 2.83 -9.77
C GLY A 67 -3.89 3.52 -9.86
N TYR A 68 -3.37 3.94 -8.70
CA TYR A 68 -2.02 4.53 -8.59
C TYR A 68 -0.92 3.58 -9.08
N PHE A 69 0.11 4.14 -9.72
CA PHE A 69 1.34 3.43 -10.10
C PHE A 69 2.59 4.27 -9.78
N PRO A 70 3.74 3.61 -9.50
CA PRO A 70 4.97 4.29 -9.10
C PRO A 70 5.44 5.31 -10.13
N GLY A 71 5.97 6.42 -9.65
CA GLY A 71 6.46 7.54 -10.43
C GLY A 71 5.42 8.61 -10.72
N LEU A 72 4.11 8.34 -10.54
CA LEU A 72 3.08 9.36 -10.72
C LEU A 72 3.14 10.45 -9.66
N GLY A 73 3.47 10.13 -8.41
CA GLY A 73 3.58 11.14 -7.36
C GLY A 73 4.72 12.12 -7.66
N LEU A 74 5.83 11.59 -8.19
CA LEU A 74 6.96 12.42 -8.63
C LEU A 74 6.63 13.28 -9.85
N ALA A 75 5.90 12.73 -10.83
CA ALA A 75 5.46 13.49 -11.99
C ALA A 75 4.47 14.61 -11.61
N GLU A 76 3.47 14.29 -10.78
CA GLU A 76 2.49 15.23 -10.22
C GLU A 76 3.22 16.34 -9.44
N SER A 77 4.19 15.98 -8.61
CA SER A 77 5.02 16.92 -7.86
C SER A 77 5.77 17.91 -8.76
N GLY A 78 6.44 17.42 -9.81
CA GLY A 78 7.16 18.28 -10.75
C GLY A 78 6.26 19.25 -11.53
N LEU A 79 5.03 18.85 -11.83
CA LEU A 79 4.03 19.71 -12.46
C LEU A 79 3.56 20.83 -11.52
N HIS A 80 3.26 20.50 -10.26
CA HIS A 80 2.90 21.49 -9.25
C HIS A 80 4.05 22.46 -8.97
N GLU A 81 5.28 21.97 -8.87
CA GLU A 81 6.47 22.81 -8.70
C GLU A 81 6.66 23.77 -9.88
N SER A 82 6.45 23.29 -11.11
CA SER A 82 6.52 24.11 -12.33
C SER A 82 5.41 25.19 -12.38
N ALA A 83 4.27 24.92 -11.75
CA ALA A 83 3.16 25.86 -11.60
C ALA A 83 3.33 26.83 -10.41
N GLY A 84 4.37 26.66 -9.58
CA GLY A 84 4.59 27.45 -8.37
C GLY A 84 3.75 27.02 -7.16
N ASP A 85 3.05 25.88 -7.25
CA ASP A 85 2.27 25.30 -6.15
C ASP A 85 3.13 24.32 -5.35
N TYR A 86 4.01 24.88 -4.52
CA TYR A 86 4.93 24.09 -3.71
C TYR A 86 4.22 23.27 -2.62
N GLY A 87 3.01 23.67 -2.20
CA GLY A 87 2.20 22.92 -1.25
C GLY A 87 1.75 21.59 -1.83
N ALA A 88 1.11 21.64 -3.00
CA ALA A 88 0.68 20.43 -3.69
C ALA A 88 1.86 19.56 -4.15
N ALA A 89 3.00 20.17 -4.52
CA ALA A 89 4.22 19.44 -4.84
C ALA A 89 4.70 18.56 -3.67
N VAL A 90 4.68 19.09 -2.44
CA VAL A 90 5.04 18.32 -1.23
C VAL A 90 4.07 17.14 -1.01
N ILE A 91 2.77 17.36 -1.17
CA ILE A 91 1.74 16.32 -1.03
C ILE A 91 1.90 15.22 -2.08
N ALA A 92 2.13 15.59 -3.33
CA ALA A 92 2.35 14.66 -4.42
C ALA A 92 3.63 13.83 -4.23
N SER A 93 4.71 14.44 -3.73
CA SER A 93 5.91 13.68 -3.37
C SER A 93 5.66 12.71 -2.22
N TYR A 94 4.89 13.12 -1.19
CA TYR A 94 4.52 12.24 -0.09
C TYR A 94 3.67 11.06 -0.55
N LYS A 95 2.79 11.23 -1.55
CA LYS A 95 2.03 10.15 -2.18
C LYS A 95 2.91 9.01 -2.65
N GLU A 96 4.04 9.33 -3.29
CA GLU A 96 5.03 8.35 -3.75
C GLU A 96 5.69 7.62 -2.55
N LEU A 97 6.09 8.38 -1.52
CA LEU A 97 6.71 7.80 -0.33
C LEU A 97 5.75 6.91 0.47
N SER A 98 4.49 7.33 0.63
CA SER A 98 3.44 6.54 1.29
C SER A 98 3.13 5.26 0.51
N TRP A 99 3.11 5.32 -0.82
CA TRP A 99 3.01 4.12 -1.66
C TRP A 99 4.20 3.18 -1.41
N ALA A 100 5.43 3.68 -1.50
CA ALA A 100 6.64 2.88 -1.30
C ALA A 100 6.70 2.26 0.11
N TYR A 101 6.27 3.01 1.12
CA TYR A 101 6.13 2.52 2.50
C TYR A 101 5.07 1.41 2.58
N GLY A 102 3.88 1.61 2.01
CA GLY A 102 2.83 0.58 2.00
C GLY A 102 3.31 -0.74 1.38
N TYR A 103 4.18 -0.65 0.37
CA TYR A 103 4.80 -1.81 -0.27
C TYR A 103 6.07 -2.35 0.43
N GLY A 104 6.51 -1.75 1.53
CA GLY A 104 7.68 -2.19 2.30
C GLY A 104 9.02 -1.88 1.63
N SER A 105 9.06 -0.95 0.66
CA SER A 105 10.30 -0.53 -0.03
C SER A 105 11.09 0.51 0.76
N VAL A 106 10.44 1.22 1.68
CA VAL A 106 11.04 2.19 2.59
C VAL A 106 10.41 2.04 3.97
N ASP A 107 11.18 2.29 5.04
CA ASP A 107 10.65 2.29 6.39
C ASP A 107 10.08 3.66 6.81
N LYS A 108 9.27 3.66 7.88
CA LYS A 108 8.61 4.86 8.39
C LYS A 108 9.61 5.95 8.84
N PRO A 109 10.67 5.63 9.61
CA PRO A 109 11.69 6.62 9.97
C PRO A 109 12.30 7.33 8.76
N SER A 110 12.61 6.59 7.69
CA SER A 110 13.19 7.14 6.47
C SER A 110 12.24 8.11 5.76
N VAL A 111 10.95 7.78 5.70
CA VAL A 111 9.91 8.67 5.15
C VAL A 111 9.84 9.96 5.97
N GLU A 112 9.74 9.85 7.29
CA GLU A 112 9.64 11.02 8.17
C GLU A 112 10.89 11.90 8.16
N ASP A 113 12.09 11.31 8.18
CA ASP A 113 13.35 12.03 8.10
C ASP A 113 13.48 12.79 6.77
N GLY A 114 13.00 12.19 5.68
CA GLY A 114 12.94 12.87 4.39
C GLY A 114 12.06 14.11 4.41
N ILE A 115 10.88 14.01 5.02
CA ILE A 115 9.96 15.15 5.14
C ILE A 115 10.53 16.21 6.10
N ARG A 116 11.21 15.81 7.19
CA ARG A 116 11.89 16.75 8.10
C ARG A 116 12.99 17.55 7.38
N GLN A 117 13.80 16.91 6.56
CA GLN A 117 14.83 17.61 5.77
C GLN A 117 14.22 18.61 4.79
N VAL A 118 13.10 18.26 4.15
CA VAL A 118 12.33 19.18 3.30
C VAL A 118 11.83 20.37 4.12
N LEU A 119 11.28 20.13 5.30
CA LEU A 119 10.79 21.18 6.18
C LEU A 119 11.91 22.13 6.62
N GLU A 120 13.03 21.59 7.10
CA GLU A 120 14.22 22.38 7.49
C GLU A 120 14.71 23.25 6.34
N TYR A 121 14.75 22.69 5.13
CA TYR A 121 15.11 23.46 3.93
C TYR A 121 14.13 24.61 3.70
N LEU A 122 12.81 24.34 3.70
CA LEU A 122 11.79 25.36 3.47
C LEU A 122 11.83 26.48 4.53
N GLU A 123 12.08 26.13 5.79
CA GLU A 123 12.17 27.09 6.90
C GLU A 123 13.48 27.90 6.90
N SER A 124 14.57 27.34 6.37
CA SER A 124 15.87 28.04 6.25
C SER A 124 15.84 29.22 5.26
N GLN A 125 14.86 29.23 4.35
CA GLN A 125 14.74 30.25 3.31
C GLN A 125 13.94 31.45 3.81
N SER A 126 14.50 32.66 3.74
CA SER A 126 13.85 33.90 4.21
C SER A 126 12.47 34.13 3.59
N LEU A 127 11.44 34.25 4.43
CA LEU A 127 10.07 34.52 4.04
C LEU A 127 9.86 36.03 3.82
N ASN A 128 9.62 36.43 2.57
CA ASN A 128 9.08 37.76 2.27
C ASN A 128 7.56 37.73 2.50
N ALA A 129 7.16 37.91 3.76
CA ALA A 129 5.76 37.92 4.17
C ALA A 129 4.94 38.91 3.32
N GLY A 130 3.77 38.49 2.85
CA GLY A 130 2.86 39.31 2.03
C GLY A 130 3.12 39.29 0.52
N THR A 131 4.09 38.52 0.04
CA THR A 131 4.28 38.23 -1.40
C THR A 131 3.66 36.90 -1.79
N ASP A 132 3.34 36.72 -3.09
CA ASP A 132 2.85 35.42 -3.60
C ASP A 132 3.86 34.29 -3.36
N GLU A 133 5.16 34.58 -3.49
CA GLU A 133 6.23 33.63 -3.16
C GLU A 133 6.26 33.29 -1.67
N GLY A 134 6.06 34.28 -0.79
CA GLY A 134 5.94 34.08 0.65
C GLY A 134 4.73 33.22 1.02
N LYS A 135 3.59 33.42 0.34
CA LYS A 135 2.38 32.59 0.51
C LYS A 135 2.60 31.17 0.03
N ALA A 136 3.13 30.98 -1.19
CA ALA A 136 3.43 29.66 -1.75
C ALA A 136 4.41 28.86 -0.85
N ARG A 137 5.41 29.54 -0.26
CA ARG A 137 6.32 28.90 0.69
C ARG A 137 5.63 28.57 2.02
N SER A 138 4.80 29.47 2.56
CA SER A 138 4.00 29.18 3.76
C SER A 138 3.12 27.96 3.56
N ASN A 139 2.50 27.82 2.37
CA ASN A 139 1.69 26.66 2.01
C ASN A 139 2.54 25.38 1.99
N ALA A 140 3.75 25.40 1.43
CA ALA A 140 4.67 24.27 1.43
C ALA A 140 5.11 23.85 2.84
N VAL A 141 5.41 24.81 3.72
CA VAL A 141 5.74 24.55 5.12
C VAL A 141 4.56 23.90 5.85
N ASN A 142 3.35 24.43 5.67
CA ASN A 142 2.12 23.86 6.24
C ASN A 142 1.85 22.45 5.70
N ALA A 143 2.05 22.21 4.41
CA ALA A 143 1.92 20.88 3.80
C ALA A 143 2.92 19.88 4.40
N ALA A 144 4.20 20.24 4.50
CA ALA A 144 5.23 19.36 5.09
C ALA A 144 4.96 19.04 6.57
N LYS A 145 4.55 20.05 7.37
CA LYS A 145 4.12 19.83 8.75
C LYS A 145 2.87 18.96 8.83
N GLY A 146 1.89 19.18 7.95
CA GLY A 146 0.67 18.39 7.87
C GLY A 146 0.94 16.94 7.54
N VAL A 147 1.87 16.67 6.61
CA VAL A 147 2.34 15.31 6.29
C VAL A 147 3.02 14.65 7.49
N LEU A 148 3.89 15.36 8.21
CA LEU A 148 4.53 14.81 9.43
C LEU A 148 3.51 14.45 10.50
N ALA A 149 2.54 15.34 10.76
CA ALA A 149 1.45 15.08 11.68
C ALA A 149 0.60 13.88 11.21
N PHE A 150 0.32 13.78 9.92
CA PHE A 150 -0.42 12.67 9.33
C PHE A 150 0.31 11.33 9.51
N SER A 151 1.62 11.28 9.20
CA SER A 151 2.47 10.09 9.45
C SER A 151 2.51 9.73 10.93
N GLY A 152 2.56 10.73 11.80
CA GLY A 152 2.54 10.58 13.25
C GLY A 152 1.19 10.18 13.83
N GLU A 153 0.14 10.07 13.01
CA GLU A 153 -1.25 9.83 13.44
C GLU A 153 -1.85 10.93 14.32
N ASP A 154 -1.34 12.15 14.24
CA ASP A 154 -1.95 13.34 14.85
C ASP A 154 -2.98 13.95 13.90
N TRP A 155 -4.17 13.34 13.88
CA TRP A 155 -5.23 13.67 12.92
C TRP A 155 -5.75 15.10 13.01
N LYS A 156 -5.74 15.69 14.21
CA LYS A 156 -6.24 17.04 14.42
C LYS A 156 -5.26 18.07 13.88
N ASP A 157 -3.99 17.93 14.23
CA ASP A 157 -2.95 18.84 13.75
C ASP A 157 -2.74 18.66 12.25
N ALA A 158 -2.74 17.41 11.75
CA ALA A 158 -2.68 17.12 10.33
C ALA A 158 -3.81 17.83 9.56
N ALA A 159 -5.07 17.68 9.99
CA ALA A 159 -6.19 18.33 9.33
C ALA A 159 -6.08 19.86 9.34
N SER A 160 -5.67 20.45 10.46
CA SER A 160 -5.48 21.90 10.59
C SER A 160 -4.41 22.41 9.62
N LEU A 161 -3.24 21.76 9.60
CA LEU A 161 -2.10 22.13 8.78
C LEU A 161 -2.36 21.92 7.28
N LEU A 162 -3.00 20.81 6.90
CA LEU A 162 -3.38 20.53 5.52
C LEU A 162 -4.41 21.54 5.00
N ASN A 163 -5.41 21.93 5.81
CA ASN A 163 -6.33 23.00 5.40
C ASN A 163 -5.60 24.35 5.25
N ALA A 164 -4.66 24.66 6.16
CA ALA A 164 -3.85 25.87 6.09
C ALA A 164 -2.84 25.90 4.93
N ALA A 165 -2.56 24.75 4.30
CA ALA A 165 -1.73 24.69 3.10
C ALA A 165 -2.47 25.12 1.82
N GLY A 166 -3.80 25.27 1.87
CA GLY A 166 -4.58 25.98 0.85
C GLY A 166 -4.70 25.25 -0.50
N PHE A 167 -5.24 24.03 -0.49
CA PHE A 167 -5.53 23.21 -1.68
C PHE A 167 -6.88 23.58 -2.34
N ASP A 168 -7.12 24.88 -2.52
CA ASP A 168 -8.35 25.40 -3.11
C ASP A 168 -8.35 25.18 -4.62
N GLY A 169 -9.36 24.47 -5.15
CA GLY A 169 -9.47 24.14 -6.59
C GLY A 169 -9.02 22.73 -6.96
N ASP A 170 -8.51 21.95 -5.99
CA ASP A 170 -8.23 20.52 -6.16
C ASP A 170 -9.48 19.72 -6.53
N GLU A 171 -9.27 18.68 -7.33
CA GLU A 171 -10.29 17.67 -7.60
C GLU A 171 -10.82 17.05 -6.29
N SER A 172 -12.09 16.67 -6.27
CA SER A 172 -12.74 16.11 -5.07
C SER A 172 -12.11 14.81 -4.57
N ASP A 173 -11.34 14.14 -5.43
CA ASP A 173 -10.59 12.92 -5.15
C ASP A 173 -9.07 13.14 -5.19
N SER A 174 -8.57 14.37 -5.00
CA SER A 174 -7.12 14.63 -4.91
C SER A 174 -6.50 13.96 -3.68
N PHE A 175 -5.18 13.74 -3.70
CA PHE A 175 -4.49 13.10 -2.57
C PHE A 175 -4.57 13.93 -1.29
N ALA A 176 -4.51 15.26 -1.38
CA ALA A 176 -4.73 16.14 -0.24
C ALA A 176 -6.14 15.96 0.35
N ARG A 177 -7.17 15.83 -0.52
CA ARG A 177 -8.56 15.57 -0.09
C ARG A 177 -8.70 14.20 0.56
N TRP A 178 -8.04 13.16 0.04
CA TRP A 178 -7.98 11.86 0.69
C TRP A 178 -7.34 11.95 2.09
N MET A 179 -6.21 12.63 2.25
CA MET A 179 -5.56 12.81 3.56
C MET A 179 -6.49 13.50 4.57
N LEU A 180 -7.19 14.56 4.14
CA LEU A 180 -8.19 15.23 4.97
C LEU A 180 -9.36 14.30 5.33
N LEU A 181 -9.85 13.51 4.38
CA LEU A 181 -10.89 12.49 4.63
C LEU A 181 -10.43 11.43 5.62
N VAL A 182 -9.17 10.98 5.55
CA VAL A 182 -8.59 10.06 6.54
C VAL A 182 -8.58 10.71 7.93
N CYS A 183 -8.20 11.98 8.06
CA CYS A 183 -8.22 12.67 9.35
C CYS A 183 -9.64 12.72 9.94
N SER A 184 -10.66 13.01 9.12
CA SER A 184 -12.06 12.96 9.56
C SER A 184 -12.52 11.55 9.90
N LEU A 185 -12.12 10.55 9.11
CA LEU A 185 -12.48 9.15 9.32
C LEU A 185 -11.91 8.61 10.64
N GLU A 186 -10.63 8.87 10.91
CA GLU A 186 -9.91 8.42 12.11
C GLU A 186 -10.36 9.17 13.37
N THR A 187 -10.94 10.36 13.23
CA THR A 187 -11.60 11.09 14.33
C THR A 187 -13.06 10.70 14.54
N GLY A 188 -13.60 9.77 13.73
CA GLY A 188 -14.92 9.17 13.92
C GLY A 188 -16.07 9.87 13.21
N ASP A 189 -15.80 10.73 12.22
CA ASP A 189 -16.84 11.37 11.42
C ASP A 189 -17.57 10.36 10.51
N GLU A 190 -18.88 10.18 10.73
CA GLU A 190 -19.69 9.26 9.94
C GLU A 190 -19.90 9.73 8.50
N ALA A 191 -19.95 11.04 8.25
CA ALA A 191 -20.10 11.57 6.90
C ALA A 191 -18.86 11.28 6.04
N ALA A 192 -17.68 11.28 6.66
CA ALA A 192 -16.42 10.94 5.99
C ALA A 192 -16.43 9.52 5.43
N ARG A 193 -17.11 8.56 6.08
CA ARG A 193 -17.21 7.17 5.59
C ARG A 193 -17.85 7.06 4.21
N LEU A 194 -18.90 7.84 3.95
CA LEU A 194 -19.58 7.84 2.64
C LEU A 194 -18.66 8.39 1.54
N LEU A 195 -17.99 9.50 1.83
CA LEU A 195 -17.06 10.15 0.89
C LEU A 195 -15.82 9.30 0.64
N TYR A 196 -15.34 8.57 1.65
CA TYR A 196 -14.18 7.69 1.54
C TYR A 196 -14.34 6.59 0.48
N GLY A 197 -15.56 6.06 0.35
CA GLY A 197 -15.88 5.07 -0.69
C GLY A 197 -15.93 5.65 -2.11
N ALA A 198 -16.25 6.94 -2.26
CA ALA A 198 -16.41 7.57 -3.56
C ALA A 198 -15.07 7.76 -4.30
N ILE A 199 -13.98 7.92 -3.56
CA ILE A 199 -12.64 8.13 -4.11
C ILE A 199 -11.87 6.82 -4.38
N ARG A 200 -12.52 5.66 -4.17
CA ARG A 200 -11.91 4.33 -4.27
C ARG A 200 -11.17 4.07 -5.58
N ALA A 201 -11.73 4.51 -6.71
CA ALA A 201 -11.19 4.19 -8.03
C ALA A 201 -9.72 4.63 -8.17
N ARG A 202 -9.42 5.85 -7.70
CA ARG A 202 -8.08 6.46 -7.77
C ARG A 202 -7.05 5.74 -6.90
N TYR A 203 -7.49 5.19 -5.76
CA TYR A 203 -6.62 4.60 -4.73
C TYR A 203 -6.70 3.08 -4.66
N SER A 204 -7.24 2.42 -5.68
CA SER A 204 -7.44 0.97 -5.67
C SER A 204 -6.15 0.18 -5.47
N ASN A 205 -5.01 0.72 -5.92
CA ASN A 205 -3.67 0.12 -5.79
C ASN A 205 -2.81 0.77 -4.69
N PHE A 206 -3.43 1.47 -3.74
CA PHE A 206 -2.75 2.19 -2.67
C PHE A 206 -2.98 1.47 -1.33
N PRO A 207 -2.01 0.71 -0.78
CA PRO A 207 -2.22 -0.08 0.43
C PRO A 207 -2.72 0.74 1.62
N GLU A 208 -2.21 1.96 1.81
CA GLU A 208 -2.64 2.80 2.93
C GLU A 208 -4.13 3.18 2.83
N TYR A 209 -4.68 3.38 1.63
CA TYR A 209 -6.11 3.66 1.45
C TYR A 209 -6.96 2.52 2.04
N TRP A 210 -6.58 1.29 1.76
CA TRP A 210 -7.28 0.12 2.26
C TRP A 210 -7.12 -0.07 3.76
N TYR A 211 -5.90 0.13 4.27
CA TYR A 211 -5.60 0.08 5.70
C TYR A 211 -6.41 1.11 6.52
N ARG A 212 -6.45 2.38 6.08
CA ARG A 212 -7.23 3.44 6.75
C ARG A 212 -8.72 3.14 6.71
N GLY A 213 -9.23 2.61 5.59
CA GLY A 213 -10.60 2.11 5.53
C GLY A 213 -10.85 0.98 6.54
N ALA A 214 -9.93 0.01 6.63
CA ALA A 214 -10.07 -1.09 7.59
C ALA A 214 -10.19 -0.61 9.04
N ARG A 215 -9.47 0.47 9.41
CA ARG A 215 -9.56 1.12 10.73
C ARG A 215 -10.84 1.95 10.92
N GLY A 216 -11.27 2.66 9.88
CA GLY A 216 -12.39 3.60 9.96
C GLY A 216 -13.80 2.96 9.87
N PHE A 217 -13.90 1.78 9.28
CA PHE A 217 -15.13 1.01 9.16
C PHE A 217 -15.26 -0.06 10.26
N LYS A 218 -16.39 -0.78 10.29
CA LYS A 218 -16.67 -1.84 11.27
C LYS A 218 -17.15 -3.13 10.59
N GLY A 219 -16.99 -4.25 11.30
CA GLY A 219 -17.51 -5.56 10.89
C GLY A 219 -17.01 -6.00 9.51
N ASN A 220 -17.92 -6.56 8.70
CA ASN A 220 -17.56 -7.11 7.39
C ASN A 220 -16.94 -6.09 6.42
N ILE A 221 -17.31 -4.81 6.54
CA ILE A 221 -16.72 -3.75 5.71
C ILE A 221 -15.25 -3.57 6.08
N ALA A 222 -14.93 -3.45 7.37
CA ALA A 222 -13.54 -3.37 7.85
C ALA A 222 -12.73 -4.59 7.40
N SER A 223 -13.27 -5.81 7.54
CA SER A 223 -12.61 -7.02 7.06
C SER A 223 -12.36 -7.03 5.56
N SER A 224 -13.31 -6.52 4.75
CA SER A 224 -13.14 -6.44 3.30
C SER A 224 -12.04 -5.46 2.91
N TYR A 225 -11.96 -4.30 3.58
CA TYR A 225 -10.88 -3.34 3.36
C TYR A 225 -9.52 -3.92 3.79
N ALA A 226 -9.46 -4.58 4.95
CA ALA A 226 -8.26 -5.26 5.43
C ALA A 226 -7.78 -6.35 4.46
N GLU A 227 -8.69 -7.16 3.92
CA GLU A 227 -8.37 -8.19 2.94
C GLU A 227 -7.82 -7.59 1.64
N GLN A 228 -8.40 -6.49 1.14
CA GLN A 228 -7.86 -5.79 -0.03
C GLN A 228 -6.45 -5.23 0.22
N CYS A 229 -6.20 -4.66 1.41
CA CYS A 229 -4.87 -4.20 1.78
C CYS A 229 -3.83 -5.35 1.74
N ILE A 230 -4.19 -6.51 2.30
CA ILE A 230 -3.34 -7.70 2.30
C ILE A 230 -3.13 -8.21 0.87
N ASN A 231 -4.17 -8.23 0.03
CA ASN A 231 -4.07 -8.71 -1.34
C ASN A 231 -3.16 -7.84 -2.22
N LEU A 232 -3.06 -6.53 -1.95
CA LEU A 232 -2.13 -5.66 -2.65
C LEU A 232 -0.67 -5.98 -2.32
N ASN A 233 -0.37 -6.23 -1.05
CA ASN A 233 0.94 -6.70 -0.62
C ASN A 233 0.87 -7.48 0.70
N PRO A 234 0.91 -8.82 0.66
CA PRO A 234 0.79 -9.67 1.85
C PRO A 234 1.90 -9.48 2.89
N GLN A 235 3.06 -8.96 2.45
CA GLN A 235 4.25 -8.67 3.26
C GLN A 235 4.45 -7.17 3.50
N GLY A 236 3.50 -6.33 3.07
CA GLY A 236 3.58 -4.88 3.25
C GLY A 236 3.43 -4.46 4.70
N HIS A 237 3.85 -3.22 5.01
CA HIS A 237 3.86 -2.70 6.38
C HIS A 237 2.48 -2.69 7.07
N PHE A 238 1.38 -2.63 6.30
CA PHE A 238 0.02 -2.62 6.84
C PHE A 238 -0.61 -4.02 7.01
N ALA A 239 -0.05 -5.06 6.38
CA ALA A 239 -0.65 -6.40 6.37
C ALA A 239 -0.79 -7.00 7.77
N PRO A 240 0.21 -6.92 8.69
CA PRO A 240 0.07 -7.48 10.04
C PRO A 240 -1.11 -6.89 10.82
N GLU A 241 -1.32 -5.58 10.73
CA GLU A 241 -2.43 -4.92 11.42
C GLU A 241 -3.78 -5.25 10.77
N CYS A 242 -3.84 -5.29 9.44
CA CYS A 242 -5.04 -5.75 8.72
C CYS A 242 -5.45 -7.17 9.11
N ARG A 243 -4.47 -8.07 9.31
CA ARG A 243 -4.75 -9.42 9.81
C ARG A 243 -5.32 -9.40 11.23
N LYS A 244 -4.85 -8.52 12.12
CA LYS A 244 -5.45 -8.35 13.46
C LYS A 244 -6.88 -7.84 13.38
N ILE A 245 -7.19 -6.91 12.48
CA ILE A 245 -8.56 -6.41 12.25
C ILE A 245 -9.48 -7.55 11.83
N ILE A 246 -9.06 -8.37 10.86
CA ILE A 246 -9.84 -9.55 10.43
C ILE A 246 -10.02 -10.54 11.58
N ALA A 247 -8.95 -10.85 12.33
CA ALA A 247 -9.01 -11.77 13.47
C ALA A 247 -9.97 -11.28 14.56
N GLY A 248 -9.96 -9.98 14.86
CA GLY A 248 -10.88 -9.34 15.79
C GLY A 248 -12.34 -9.50 15.35
N ASN A 249 -12.63 -9.22 14.07
CA ASN A 249 -13.98 -9.35 13.51
C ASN A 249 -14.48 -10.80 13.45
N LEU A 250 -13.58 -11.78 13.38
CA LEU A 250 -13.90 -13.21 13.43
C LEU A 250 -13.96 -13.79 14.85
N GLY A 251 -13.71 -12.97 15.88
CA GLY A 251 -13.66 -13.45 17.27
C GLY A 251 -12.48 -14.38 17.56
N LEU A 252 -11.41 -14.30 16.78
CA LEU A 252 -10.21 -15.15 16.90
C LEU A 252 -9.17 -14.60 17.88
N GLY A 253 -9.39 -13.39 18.41
CA GLY A 253 -8.45 -12.70 19.29
C GLY A 253 -7.16 -12.30 18.56
N GLY A 254 -6.02 -12.27 19.28
CA GLY A 254 -4.70 -11.90 18.74
C GLY A 254 -4.09 -12.87 17.73
N LYS A 255 -4.85 -13.79 17.14
CA LYS A 255 -4.36 -14.82 16.20
C LYS A 255 -4.29 -14.34 14.75
N GLY A 256 -4.04 -13.05 14.52
CA GLY A 256 -3.97 -12.45 13.19
C GLY A 256 -2.87 -13.04 12.31
N GLU A 257 -1.71 -13.37 12.89
CA GLU A 257 -0.55 -13.88 12.14
C GLU A 257 -0.82 -15.18 11.37
N ALA A 258 -1.78 -15.99 11.83
CA ALA A 258 -2.20 -17.23 11.18
C ALA A 258 -3.21 -17.02 10.03
N ILE A 259 -3.78 -15.82 9.89
CA ILE A 259 -4.72 -15.53 8.81
C ILE A 259 -3.96 -15.46 7.49
N ARG A 260 -4.53 -16.07 6.45
CA ARG A 260 -4.15 -15.87 5.04
C ARG A 260 -5.42 -15.51 4.27
N SER A 261 -5.35 -14.50 3.41
CA SER A 261 -6.46 -14.15 2.52
C SER A 261 -6.70 -15.26 1.51
N LYS A 262 -7.84 -15.21 0.81
CA LYS A 262 -8.12 -16.18 -0.25
C LYS A 262 -7.06 -16.15 -1.35
N ALA A 263 -6.61 -14.95 -1.74
CA ALA A 263 -5.58 -14.77 -2.75
C ALA A 263 -4.24 -15.37 -2.32
N GLU A 264 -3.85 -15.21 -1.05
CA GLU A 264 -2.63 -15.84 -0.52
C GLU A 264 -2.70 -17.37 -0.51
N ILE A 265 -3.87 -17.93 -0.17
CA ILE A 265 -4.10 -19.37 -0.18
C ILE A 265 -4.00 -19.90 -1.62
N GLU A 266 -4.66 -19.24 -2.57
CA GLU A 266 -4.63 -19.61 -4.00
C GLU A 266 -3.21 -19.52 -4.57
N ASP A 267 -2.47 -18.45 -4.26
CA ASP A 267 -1.09 -18.27 -4.70
C ASP A 267 -0.18 -19.36 -4.13
N GLY A 268 -0.27 -19.64 -2.81
CA GLY A 268 0.49 -20.71 -2.17
C GLY A 268 0.21 -22.08 -2.80
N ILE A 269 -1.06 -22.38 -3.08
CA ILE A 269 -1.46 -23.61 -3.77
C ILE A 269 -0.90 -23.65 -5.20
N LYS A 270 -1.04 -22.57 -5.97
CA LYS A 270 -0.55 -22.48 -7.34
C LYS A 270 0.97 -22.69 -7.41
N ARG A 271 1.73 -22.06 -6.51
CA ARG A 271 3.18 -22.22 -6.40
C ARG A 271 3.55 -23.66 -6.04
N SER A 272 2.88 -24.22 -5.05
CA SER A 272 3.10 -25.61 -4.62
C SER A 272 2.82 -26.63 -5.72
N VAL A 273 1.71 -26.49 -6.44
CA VAL A 273 1.37 -27.36 -7.59
C VAL A 273 2.37 -27.18 -8.73
N SER A 274 2.74 -25.95 -9.07
CA SER A 274 3.66 -25.70 -10.19
C SER A 274 5.08 -26.22 -9.92
N ALA A 275 5.51 -26.23 -8.67
CA ALA A 275 6.80 -26.75 -8.25
C ALA A 275 6.77 -28.25 -7.87
N GLU A 276 5.59 -28.88 -7.88
CA GLU A 276 5.35 -30.22 -7.32
C GLU A 276 5.89 -30.40 -5.90
N ASP A 277 5.93 -29.31 -5.11
CA ASP A 277 6.49 -29.30 -3.76
C ASP A 277 5.42 -28.94 -2.72
N PRO A 278 4.87 -29.93 -1.99
CA PRO A 278 3.83 -29.69 -0.99
C PRO A 278 4.33 -28.91 0.24
N ARG A 279 5.64 -28.81 0.47
CA ARG A 279 6.21 -28.05 1.60
C ARG A 279 5.97 -26.55 1.47
N LEU A 280 5.71 -26.05 0.25
CA LEU A 280 5.32 -24.66 0.02
C LEU A 280 3.95 -24.31 0.64
N LEU A 281 3.18 -25.30 1.14
CA LEU A 281 1.93 -25.09 1.87
C LEU A 281 2.10 -24.90 3.38
N GLU A 282 3.32 -24.99 3.92
CA GLU A 282 3.57 -24.87 5.37
C GLU A 282 2.99 -23.57 5.96
N ASP A 283 3.08 -22.46 5.22
CA ASP A 283 2.55 -21.15 5.63
C ASP A 283 1.01 -21.10 5.75
N ILE A 284 0.30 -22.08 5.21
CA ILE A 284 -1.16 -22.21 5.30
C ILE A 284 -1.58 -23.09 6.49
N LEU A 285 -0.71 -23.96 7.01
CA LEU A 285 -1.06 -24.87 8.11
C LEU A 285 -1.44 -24.15 9.42
N PRO A 286 -0.83 -23.01 9.81
CA PRO A 286 -1.28 -22.25 10.97
C PRO A 286 -2.75 -21.80 10.87
N LEU A 287 -3.20 -21.39 9.68
CA LEU A 287 -4.61 -21.06 9.42
C LEU A 287 -5.50 -22.25 9.77
N MET A 288 -5.10 -23.45 9.33
CA MET A 288 -5.82 -24.70 9.56
C MET A 288 -5.89 -25.13 11.03
N SER A 289 -5.17 -24.46 11.94
CA SER A 289 -5.30 -24.66 13.39
C SER A 289 -6.40 -23.81 14.04
N LEU A 290 -6.91 -22.79 13.35
CA LEU A 290 -7.89 -21.85 13.90
C LEU A 290 -9.31 -22.47 13.96
N PRO A 291 -10.21 -21.99 14.85
CA PRO A 291 -11.64 -22.32 14.80
C PRO A 291 -12.26 -22.08 13.40
N ASP A 292 -13.38 -22.75 13.11
CA ASP A 292 -14.05 -22.62 11.82
C ASP A 292 -14.42 -21.17 11.52
N ASN A 293 -13.97 -20.69 10.37
CA ASN A 293 -14.29 -19.39 9.81
C ASN A 293 -14.18 -19.43 8.28
N VAL A 294 -14.51 -18.32 7.62
CA VAL A 294 -14.55 -18.24 6.15
C VAL A 294 -13.21 -18.61 5.49
N TYR A 295 -12.08 -18.26 6.09
CA TYR A 295 -10.75 -18.55 5.54
C TYR A 295 -10.33 -20.00 5.78
N THR A 296 -10.61 -20.57 6.96
CA THR A 296 -10.28 -21.98 7.24
C THR A 296 -11.12 -22.92 6.39
N LEU A 297 -12.40 -22.62 6.18
CA LEU A 297 -13.27 -23.44 5.33
C LEU A 297 -12.83 -23.35 3.86
N TYR A 298 -12.40 -22.17 3.41
CA TYR A 298 -11.84 -21.98 2.08
C TYR A 298 -10.55 -22.80 1.88
N ALA A 299 -9.60 -22.69 2.82
CA ALA A 299 -8.36 -23.46 2.80
C ALA A 299 -8.64 -24.97 2.86
N LEU A 300 -9.54 -25.43 3.74
CA LEU A 300 -9.92 -26.84 3.85
C LEU A 300 -10.44 -27.41 2.52
N GLY A 301 -11.36 -26.70 1.87
CA GLY A 301 -11.88 -27.11 0.56
C GLY A 301 -10.81 -27.15 -0.52
N SER A 302 -9.95 -26.13 -0.56
CA SER A 302 -8.88 -26.01 -1.55
C SER A 302 -7.80 -27.08 -1.39
N LEU A 303 -7.36 -27.33 -0.15
CA LEU A 303 -6.36 -28.37 0.15
C LEU A 303 -6.93 -29.78 -0.07
N LYS A 304 -8.24 -30.00 0.16
CA LYS A 304 -8.88 -31.28 -0.16
C LYS A 304 -8.80 -31.62 -1.65
N ALA A 305 -8.92 -30.64 -2.53
CA ALA A 305 -8.76 -30.88 -3.97
C ALA A 305 -7.35 -31.36 -4.33
N LEU A 306 -6.33 -30.95 -3.58
CA LEU A 306 -4.94 -31.37 -3.79
C LEU A 306 -4.67 -32.82 -3.36
N ALA A 307 -5.47 -33.37 -2.45
CA ALA A 307 -5.31 -34.77 -2.00
C ALA A 307 -5.55 -35.80 -3.12
N ALA A 308 -6.06 -35.39 -4.28
CA ALA A 308 -6.12 -36.21 -5.49
C ALA A 308 -4.72 -36.56 -6.05
N TYR A 309 -3.70 -35.77 -5.71
CA TYR A 309 -2.32 -36.00 -6.13
C TYR A 309 -1.54 -36.75 -5.03
N PRO A 310 -0.88 -37.89 -5.34
CA PRO A 310 -0.23 -38.74 -4.34
C PRO A 310 0.76 -37.99 -3.43
N VAL A 311 1.62 -37.14 -4.00
CA VAL A 311 2.64 -36.39 -3.24
C VAL A 311 2.03 -35.48 -2.17
N PHE A 312 0.91 -34.82 -2.48
CA PHE A 312 0.19 -33.97 -1.54
C PHE A 312 -0.56 -34.79 -0.48
N LYS A 313 -1.14 -35.92 -0.89
CA LYS A 313 -1.84 -36.84 0.03
C LYS A 313 -0.90 -37.42 1.09
N GLU A 314 0.30 -37.83 0.68
CA GLU A 314 1.34 -38.32 1.57
C GLU A 314 1.79 -37.21 2.53
N TYR A 315 2.08 -36.02 2.01
CA TYR A 315 2.45 -34.86 2.82
C TYR A 315 1.39 -34.52 3.88
N PHE A 316 0.10 -34.44 3.51
CA PHE A 316 -0.95 -34.15 4.49
C PHE A 316 -1.09 -35.25 5.54
N SER A 317 -0.86 -36.51 5.17
CA SER A 317 -0.88 -37.64 6.11
C SER A 317 0.28 -37.57 7.10
N GLU A 318 1.48 -37.25 6.63
CA GLU A 318 2.66 -37.02 7.47
C GLU A 318 2.42 -35.86 8.43
N GLN A 319 2.02 -34.69 7.91
CA GLN A 319 1.75 -33.51 8.73
C GLN A 319 0.63 -33.74 9.74
N ALA A 320 -0.40 -34.53 9.42
CA ALA A 320 -1.43 -34.93 10.37
C ALA A 320 -0.87 -35.72 11.55
N SER A 321 0.11 -36.60 11.31
CA SER A 321 0.75 -37.42 12.35
C SER A 321 1.68 -36.60 13.27
N LEU A 322 2.25 -35.51 12.76
CA LEU A 322 3.14 -34.60 13.47
C LEU A 322 2.38 -33.48 14.21
N SER A 323 1.11 -33.26 13.86
CA SER A 323 0.28 -32.18 14.39
C SER A 323 -0.61 -32.62 15.54
N GLY A 324 -1.11 -31.65 16.30
CA GLY A 324 -2.13 -31.87 17.34
C GLY A 324 -3.43 -31.09 17.09
N GLY A 325 -4.48 -31.46 17.80
CA GLY A 325 -5.76 -30.75 17.82
C GLY A 325 -6.43 -30.60 16.45
N ARG A 326 -7.02 -29.43 16.19
CA ARG A 326 -7.80 -29.16 14.96
C ARG A 326 -7.01 -29.33 13.67
N LEU A 327 -5.71 -29.04 13.69
CA LEU A 327 -4.85 -29.19 12.52
C LEU A 327 -4.77 -30.66 12.10
N ALA A 328 -4.47 -31.55 13.05
CA ALA A 328 -4.40 -32.98 12.82
C ALA A 328 -5.73 -33.55 12.31
N GLU A 329 -6.85 -33.11 12.89
CA GLU A 329 -8.21 -33.52 12.47
C GLU A 329 -8.50 -33.13 11.02
N ARG A 330 -8.21 -31.87 10.65
CA ARG A 330 -8.47 -31.37 9.29
C ARG A 330 -7.55 -31.99 8.25
N LEU A 331 -6.27 -32.16 8.55
CA LEU A 331 -5.33 -32.83 7.65
C LEU A 331 -5.67 -34.32 7.47
N SER A 332 -6.12 -34.99 8.53
CA SER A 332 -6.64 -36.36 8.46
C SER A 332 -7.92 -36.44 7.61
N TYR A 333 -8.81 -35.46 7.72
CA TYR A 333 -10.01 -35.38 6.89
C TYR A 333 -9.66 -35.17 5.40
N ILE A 334 -8.70 -34.30 5.11
CA ILE A 334 -8.20 -34.06 3.75
C ILE A 334 -7.61 -35.34 3.14
N SER A 335 -6.77 -36.06 3.87
CA SER A 335 -6.04 -37.23 3.37
C SER A 335 -6.87 -38.52 3.27
N ARG A 336 -8.00 -38.62 3.98
CA ARG A 336 -8.90 -39.78 3.91
C ARG A 336 -9.97 -39.70 2.81
N GLY A 337 -10.21 -38.49 2.28
CA GLY A 337 -11.08 -38.27 1.13
C GLY A 337 -10.46 -38.76 -0.17
#